data_AF-A0A084GAF4-F1
#
_entry.id   AF-A0A084GAF4-F1
#
_cell.length_a   1.000
_cell.length_b   1.000
_cell.length_c   1.000
_cell.angle_alpha   90.00
_cell.angle_beta   90.00
_cell.angle_gamma   90.00
#
_symmetry.space_group_name_H-M   'P 1'
#
loop_
_entity.id
_entity.type
_entity.pdbx_description
1 polymer ?
#
loop_
_entity_poly.entity_id
_entity_poly.type
_entity_poly.pdbx_seq_one_letter_code
_entity_poly.pdbx_strand_id
1 'polypeptide(L)'
;MDRTATENAYWDRINPVRRTPSKLHIATQALFRLIKEEKSYHKELQHQKQRVERLKAELAKGINVDVNSEYMIRQEERAIAQTEAVFAPLHKKIEDGIKSVQEELAYAEDPTPIDELENARQALLQARDVLGLPPINQDDY
;
A
#
# COMPACT_ATOMS: atom_id res chain seq x y z
N MET A 1 -26.74 -5.12 45.24
CA MET A 1 -25.76 -4.53 44.31
C MET A 1 -24.87 -5.66 43.85
N ASP A 2 -25.05 -6.10 42.61
CA ASP A 2 -24.33 -7.22 42.02
C ASP A 2 -22.88 -6.82 41.75
N ARG A 3 -21.95 -7.33 42.55
CA ARG A 3 -20.51 -7.00 42.47
C ARG A 3 -19.82 -7.71 41.30
N THR A 4 -20.48 -8.67 40.67
CA THR A 4 -19.88 -9.49 39.60
C THR A 4 -19.86 -8.78 38.25
N ALA A 5 -20.86 -7.93 37.98
CA ALA A 5 -20.96 -7.16 36.74
C ALA A 5 -19.86 -6.09 36.61
N THR A 6 -19.43 -5.50 37.72
CA THR A 6 -18.40 -4.45 37.74
C THR A 6 -16.97 -5.00 37.63
N GLU A 7 -16.75 -6.23 38.08
CA GLU A 7 -15.42 -6.85 38.13
C GLU A 7 -15.00 -7.40 36.75
N ASN A 8 -15.93 -7.97 35.98
CA ASN A 8 -15.69 -8.39 34.59
C ASN A 8 -15.31 -7.19 33.69
N ALA A 9 -15.99 -6.06 33.84
CA ALA A 9 -15.71 -4.85 33.06
C ALA A 9 -14.36 -4.18 33.41
N TYR A 10 -13.75 -4.53 34.54
CA TYR A 10 -12.41 -4.06 34.91
C TYR A 10 -11.32 -4.91 34.24
N TRP A 11 -11.48 -6.23 34.26
CA TRP A 11 -10.55 -7.15 33.61
C TRP A 11 -10.57 -7.04 32.07
N ASP A 12 -11.73 -6.82 31.46
CA ASP A 12 -11.85 -6.59 29.99
C ASP A 12 -11.14 -5.31 29.52
N ARG A 13 -11.06 -4.29 30.37
CA ARG A 13 -10.36 -3.02 30.07
C ARG A 13 -8.84 -3.14 30.21
N ILE A 14 -8.38 -3.98 31.13
CA ILE A 14 -6.95 -4.15 31.43
C ILE A 14 -6.32 -5.20 30.50
N ASN A 15 -7.10 -6.17 30.03
CA ASN A 15 -6.62 -7.21 29.15
C ASN A 15 -7.70 -7.55 28.12
N PRO A 16 -7.85 -6.74 27.04
CA PRO A 16 -8.85 -7.02 26.03
C PRO A 16 -8.58 -8.40 25.42
N VAL A 17 -9.63 -9.19 25.22
CA VAL A 17 -9.55 -10.47 24.49
C VAL A 17 -8.87 -10.19 23.16
N ARG A 18 -7.61 -10.64 23.03
CA ARG A 18 -6.88 -10.58 21.76
C ARG A 18 -7.54 -11.57 20.80
N ARG A 19 -8.54 -11.10 20.06
CA ARG A 19 -9.11 -11.86 18.96
C ARG A 19 -8.05 -12.00 17.89
N THR A 20 -7.79 -13.21 17.46
CA THR A 20 -6.96 -13.46 16.29
C THR A 20 -7.63 -12.79 15.09
N PRO A 21 -6.92 -11.96 14.31
CA PRO A 21 -7.51 -11.32 13.15
C PRO A 21 -8.02 -12.38 12.16
N SER A 22 -9.15 -12.08 11.52
CA SER A 22 -9.69 -12.97 10.48
C SER A 22 -8.73 -13.06 9.30
N LYS A 23 -8.87 -14.12 8.50
CA LYS A 23 -8.09 -14.26 7.27
C LYS A 23 -8.37 -13.14 6.28
N LEU A 24 -9.64 -12.77 6.11
CA LEU A 24 -10.07 -11.63 5.30
C LEU A 24 -9.40 -10.33 5.77
N HIS A 25 -9.37 -10.07 7.08
CA HIS A 25 -8.69 -8.92 7.64
C HIS A 25 -7.19 -8.93 7.33
N ILE A 26 -6.52 -10.07 7.51
CA ILE A 26 -5.08 -10.21 7.22
C ILE A 26 -4.78 -9.94 5.75
N ALA A 27 -5.53 -10.56 4.83
CA ALA A 27 -5.39 -10.38 3.39
C ALA A 27 -5.63 -8.92 2.98
N THR A 28 -6.70 -8.31 3.51
CA THR A 28 -7.06 -6.90 3.26
C THR A 28 -5.94 -5.96 3.71
N GLN A 29 -5.39 -6.15 4.91
CA GLN A 29 -4.28 -5.35 5.42
C GLN A 29 -2.99 -5.57 4.62
N ALA A 30 -2.75 -6.77 4.11
CA ALA A 30 -1.62 -7.03 3.22
C ALA A 30 -1.75 -6.25 1.91
N LEU A 31 -2.94 -6.23 1.30
CA LEU A 31 -3.21 -5.47 0.09
C LEU A 31 -3.03 -3.95 0.32
N PHE A 32 -3.54 -3.41 1.42
CA PHE A 32 -3.31 -1.99 1.76
C PHE A 32 -1.83 -1.62 1.91
N ARG A 33 -1.00 -2.52 2.47
CA ARG A 33 0.45 -2.28 2.56
C ARG A 33 1.08 -2.18 1.18
N LEU A 34 0.72 -3.05 0.25
CA LEU A 34 1.22 -3.02 -1.12
C LEU A 34 0.79 -1.74 -1.86
N ILE A 35 -0.48 -1.33 -1.71
CA ILE A 35 -1.00 -0.06 -2.26
C ILE A 35 -0.21 1.13 -1.71
N LYS A 36 0.12 1.13 -0.41
CA LYS A 36 0.88 2.20 0.21
C LYS A 36 2.34 2.21 -0.27
N GLU A 37 2.93 1.04 -0.43
CA GLU A 37 4.28 0.86 -1.00
C GLU A 37 4.36 1.43 -2.41
N GLU A 38 3.40 1.09 -3.28
CA GLU A 38 3.28 1.63 -4.63
C GLU A 38 3.23 3.16 -4.64
N LYS A 39 2.37 3.75 -3.79
CA LYS A 39 2.25 5.21 -3.66
C LYS A 39 3.55 5.84 -3.16
N SER A 40 4.32 5.15 -2.33
CA SER A 40 5.62 5.61 -1.85
C SER A 40 6.63 5.66 -2.98
N TYR A 41 6.73 4.60 -3.79
CA TYR A 41 7.66 4.55 -4.92
C TYR A 41 7.31 5.56 -6.01
N HIS A 42 6.03 5.86 -6.26
CA HIS A 42 5.64 6.95 -7.16
C HIS A 42 6.13 8.32 -6.68
N LYS A 43 6.02 8.61 -5.37
CA LYS A 43 6.53 9.86 -4.80
C LYS A 43 8.04 9.95 -4.89
N GLU A 44 8.74 8.85 -4.60
CA GLU A 44 10.19 8.77 -4.72
C GLU A 44 10.65 9.03 -6.16
N LEU A 45 10.02 8.35 -7.13
CA LEU A 45 10.31 8.54 -8.56
C LEU A 45 10.09 9.99 -8.99
N GLN A 46 9.00 10.62 -8.53
CA GLN A 46 8.73 12.03 -8.80
C GLN A 46 9.84 12.94 -8.26
N HIS A 47 10.27 12.73 -7.01
CA HIS A 47 11.34 13.53 -6.40
C HIS A 47 12.68 13.35 -7.12
N GLN A 48 13.03 12.12 -7.49
CA GLN A 48 14.26 11.83 -8.24
C GLN A 48 14.23 12.51 -9.62
N LYS A 49 13.11 12.45 -10.35
CA LYS A 49 12.93 13.13 -11.65
C LYS A 49 13.09 14.64 -11.53
N GLN A 50 12.44 15.26 -10.53
CA GLN A 50 12.60 16.69 -10.25
C GLN A 50 14.05 17.06 -9.92
N ARG A 51 14.78 16.20 -9.19
CA ARG A 51 16.19 16.43 -8.87
C ARG A 51 17.08 16.35 -10.09
N VAL A 52 16.86 15.39 -11.00
CA VAL A 52 17.57 15.30 -12.28
C VAL A 52 17.32 16.55 -13.13
N GLU A 53 16.08 16.99 -13.26
CA GLU A 53 15.73 18.21 -14.00
C GLU A 53 16.46 19.44 -13.45
N ARG A 54 16.46 19.60 -12.13
CA ARG A 54 17.19 20.69 -11.46
C ARG A 54 18.69 20.63 -11.75
N LEU A 55 19.32 19.47 -11.58
CA LEU A 55 20.75 19.28 -11.83
C LEU A 55 21.13 19.58 -13.29
N LYS A 56 20.30 19.13 -14.25
CA LYS A 56 20.48 19.43 -15.68
C LYS A 56 20.36 20.93 -15.97
N ALA A 57 19.40 21.61 -15.33
CA ALA A 57 19.21 23.05 -15.49
C ALA A 57 20.36 23.88 -14.88
N GLU A 58 20.88 23.47 -13.73
CA GLU A 58 22.06 24.08 -13.09
C GLU A 58 23.31 23.91 -13.96
N LEU A 59 23.55 22.69 -14.46
CA LEU A 59 24.65 22.37 -15.37
C LEU A 59 24.58 23.22 -16.65
N ALA A 60 23.41 23.34 -17.27
CA ALA A 60 23.22 24.15 -18.47
C ALA A 60 23.46 25.65 -18.26
N LYS A 61 23.28 26.15 -17.03
CA LYS A 61 23.51 27.56 -16.66
C LYS A 61 24.93 27.83 -16.18
N GLY A 62 25.80 26.82 -16.11
CA GLY A 62 27.15 26.97 -15.55
C GLY A 62 27.16 27.22 -14.04
N ILE A 63 26.07 26.94 -13.32
CA ILE A 63 25.95 27.15 -11.87
C ILE A 63 26.44 25.91 -11.15
N ASN A 64 27.36 26.06 -10.19
CA ASN A 64 27.91 24.95 -9.39
C ASN A 64 28.46 23.77 -10.23
N VAL A 65 29.00 24.07 -11.42
CA VAL A 65 29.57 23.04 -12.30
C VAL A 65 30.96 22.65 -11.78
N ASP A 66 31.03 21.48 -11.15
CA ASP A 66 32.27 20.80 -10.82
C ASP A 66 32.47 19.55 -11.71
N VAL A 67 33.64 18.92 -11.60
CA VAL A 67 33.98 17.68 -12.35
C VAL A 67 32.98 16.53 -12.06
N ASN A 68 32.21 16.62 -10.97
CA ASN A 68 31.31 15.60 -10.49
C ASN A 68 29.85 15.81 -10.95
N SER A 69 29.51 16.94 -11.57
CA SER A 69 28.13 17.32 -11.87
C SER A 69 27.43 16.35 -12.83
N GLU A 70 28.12 15.92 -13.90
CA GLU A 70 27.60 14.89 -14.82
C GLU A 70 27.54 13.49 -14.19
N TYR A 71 28.46 13.19 -13.28
CA TYR A 71 28.45 11.92 -12.57
C TYR A 71 27.25 11.84 -11.62
N MET A 72 26.93 12.93 -10.92
CA MET A 72 25.75 13.04 -10.07
C MET A 72 24.45 12.85 -10.85
N ILE A 73 24.32 13.45 -12.04
CA ILE A 73 23.16 13.23 -12.92
C ILE A 73 23.04 11.74 -13.29
N ARG A 74 24.13 11.11 -13.72
CA ARG A 74 24.14 9.69 -14.09
C ARG A 74 23.80 8.77 -12.93
N GLN A 75 24.22 9.09 -11.71
CA GLN A 75 23.85 8.34 -10.50
C GLN A 75 22.35 8.44 -10.21
N GLU A 76 21.79 9.65 -10.33
CA GLU A 76 20.36 9.85 -10.10
C GLU A 76 19.50 9.16 -11.18
N GLU A 77 19.93 9.19 -12.44
CA GLU A 77 19.26 8.44 -13.52
C GLU A 77 19.30 6.92 -13.29
N ARG A 78 20.38 6.40 -12.71
CA ARG A 78 20.44 4.99 -12.29
C ARG A 78 19.49 4.69 -11.15
N ALA A 79 19.38 5.59 -10.16
CA ALA A 79 18.42 5.43 -9.07
C ALA A 79 16.97 5.42 -9.58
N ILE A 80 16.64 6.29 -10.54
CA ILE A 80 15.36 6.29 -11.26
C ILE A 80 15.09 4.93 -11.90
N ALA A 81 16.05 4.40 -12.66
CA ALA A 81 15.89 3.11 -13.33
C ALA A 81 15.69 1.96 -12.31
N GLN A 82 16.36 2.02 -11.16
CA GLN A 82 16.19 1.05 -10.08
C GLN A 82 14.80 1.14 -9.46
N THR A 83 14.31 2.35 -9.16
CA THR A 83 12.94 2.56 -8.65
C THR A 83 11.90 2.12 -9.67
N GLU A 84 12.09 2.45 -10.96
CA GLU A 84 11.18 2.02 -12.03
C GLU A 84 11.11 0.49 -12.15
N ALA A 85 12.23 -0.21 -11.95
CA ALA A 85 12.28 -1.67 -11.97
C ALA A 85 11.52 -2.34 -10.81
N VAL A 86 11.18 -1.61 -9.73
CA VAL A 86 10.39 -2.15 -8.61
C VAL A 86 8.90 -2.27 -8.94
N PHE A 87 8.37 -1.44 -9.84
CA PHE A 87 6.92 -1.44 -10.14
C PHE A 87 6.44 -2.75 -10.72
N ALA A 88 7.14 -3.32 -11.70
CA ALA A 88 6.69 -4.57 -12.33
C ALA A 88 6.49 -5.73 -11.33
N PRO A 89 7.45 -6.08 -10.46
CA PRO A 89 7.22 -7.12 -9.45
C PRO A 89 6.22 -6.68 -8.36
N LEU A 90 6.10 -5.38 -8.07
CA LEU A 90 5.11 -4.87 -7.09
C LEU A 90 3.68 -4.98 -7.62
N HIS A 91 3.44 -4.63 -8.89
CA HIS A 91 2.15 -4.81 -9.57
C HIS A 91 1.69 -6.25 -9.52
N LYS A 92 2.59 -7.20 -9.79
CA LYS A 92 2.28 -8.63 -9.66
C LYS A 92 1.86 -9.01 -8.24
N LYS A 93 2.55 -8.50 -7.21
CA LYS A 93 2.15 -8.73 -5.81
C LYS A 93 0.78 -8.13 -5.49
N ILE A 94 0.45 -6.96 -6.06
CA ILE A 94 -0.86 -6.33 -5.90
C ILE A 94 -1.93 -7.19 -6.57
N GLU A 95 -1.69 -7.69 -7.78
CA GLU A 95 -2.61 -8.62 -8.48
C GLU A 95 -2.85 -9.90 -7.68
N ASP A 96 -1.80 -10.50 -7.12
CA ASP A 96 -1.92 -11.69 -6.28
C ASP A 96 -2.62 -11.38 -4.95
N GLY A 97 -2.40 -10.19 -4.39
CA GLY A 97 -3.12 -9.69 -3.21
C GLY A 97 -4.61 -9.45 -3.47
N ILE A 98 -4.98 -8.94 -4.66
CA ILE A 98 -6.37 -8.81 -5.11
C ILE A 98 -7.04 -10.18 -5.11
N LYS A 99 -6.42 -11.20 -5.74
CA LYS A 99 -6.95 -12.57 -5.78
C LYS A 99 -7.15 -13.14 -4.38
N SER A 100 -6.16 -12.95 -3.49
CA SER A 100 -6.26 -13.44 -2.11
C SER A 100 -7.42 -12.80 -1.34
N VAL A 101 -7.66 -11.50 -1.50
CA VAL A 101 -8.82 -10.83 -0.86
C VAL A 101 -10.14 -11.33 -1.45
N GLN A 102 -10.21 -11.53 -2.77
CA GLN A 102 -11.41 -12.07 -3.43
C GLN A 102 -11.70 -13.51 -2.98
N GLU A 103 -10.68 -14.36 -2.85
CA GLU A 103 -10.84 -15.72 -2.34
C GLU A 103 -11.39 -15.70 -0.90
N GLU A 104 -10.82 -14.91 0.00
CA GLU A 104 -11.30 -14.82 1.39
C GLU A 104 -12.70 -14.20 1.50
N LEU A 105 -13.11 -13.32 0.57
CA LEU A 105 -14.49 -12.84 0.48
C LEU A 105 -15.46 -13.95 0.06
N ALA A 106 -15.09 -14.77 -0.92
CA ALA A 106 -15.91 -15.90 -1.37
C ALA A 106 -16.10 -16.97 -0.28
N TYR A 107 -15.15 -17.09 0.65
CA TYR A 107 -15.23 -17.99 1.81
C TYR A 107 -15.72 -17.30 3.10
N ALA A 108 -16.09 -16.03 3.06
CA ALA A 108 -16.58 -15.32 4.24
C ALA A 108 -17.90 -15.95 4.71
N GLU A 109 -17.92 -16.45 5.94
CA GLU A 109 -19.11 -17.04 6.57
C GLU A 109 -19.89 -15.98 7.36
N ASP A 110 -21.20 -16.16 7.49
CA ASP A 110 -22.00 -15.30 8.37
C ASP A 110 -21.88 -15.71 9.84
N PRO A 111 -21.69 -14.76 10.79
CA PRO A 111 -21.58 -13.32 10.56
C PRO A 111 -20.13 -12.85 10.41
N THR A 112 -19.76 -12.40 9.20
CA THR A 112 -18.53 -11.62 8.99
C THR A 112 -18.80 -10.15 9.35
N PRO A 113 -17.91 -9.47 10.10
CA PRO A 113 -18.10 -8.07 10.45
C PRO A 113 -18.23 -7.17 9.22
N ILE A 114 -19.23 -6.27 9.21
CA ILE A 114 -19.53 -5.38 8.09
C ILE A 114 -18.33 -4.47 7.75
N ASP A 115 -17.58 -4.04 8.77
CA ASP A 115 -16.37 -3.25 8.60
C ASP A 115 -15.25 -4.03 7.91
N GLU A 116 -15.10 -5.33 8.17
CA GLU A 116 -14.15 -6.16 7.42
C GLU A 116 -14.53 -6.29 5.94
N LEU A 117 -15.82 -6.49 5.65
CA LEU A 117 -16.33 -6.55 4.27
C LEU A 117 -16.11 -5.22 3.53
N GLU A 118 -16.43 -4.10 4.17
CA GLU A 118 -16.26 -2.77 3.55
C GLU A 118 -14.77 -2.45 3.31
N ASN A 119 -13.91 -2.76 4.28
CA ASN A 119 -12.46 -2.58 4.13
C ASN A 119 -11.89 -3.43 2.98
N ALA A 120 -12.35 -4.67 2.83
CA ALA A 120 -11.93 -5.54 1.74
C ALA A 120 -12.34 -4.98 0.37
N ARG A 121 -13.59 -4.53 0.23
CA ARG A 121 -14.08 -3.87 -1.00
C ARG A 121 -13.28 -2.61 -1.32
N GLN A 122 -13.05 -1.77 -0.31
CA GLN A 122 -12.24 -0.56 -0.48
C GLN A 122 -10.80 -0.87 -0.91
N ALA A 123 -10.18 -1.91 -0.34
CA ALA A 123 -8.85 -2.34 -0.72
C ALA A 123 -8.80 -2.80 -2.18
N LEU A 124 -9.79 -3.57 -2.62
CA LEU A 124 -9.90 -4.04 -4.01
C LEU A 124 -10.08 -2.88 -5.00
N LEU A 125 -10.96 -1.92 -4.70
CA LEU A 125 -11.15 -0.73 -5.53
C LEU A 125 -9.85 0.08 -5.67
N GLN A 126 -9.17 0.35 -4.55
CA GLN A 126 -7.91 1.10 -4.57
C GLN A 126 -6.77 0.35 -5.28
N ALA A 127 -6.67 -0.96 -5.11
CA ALA A 127 -5.65 -1.77 -5.76
C ALA A 127 -5.82 -1.73 -7.30
N ARG A 128 -7.06 -1.79 -7.77
CA ARG A 128 -7.35 -1.76 -9.21
C ARG A 128 -7.15 -0.38 -9.82
N ASP A 129 -7.53 0.67 -9.11
CA ASP A 129 -7.21 2.05 -9.49
C ASP A 129 -5.69 2.25 -9.65
N VAL A 130 -4.90 1.76 -8.70
CA VAL A 130 -3.43 1.75 -8.78
C VAL A 130 -2.91 1.03 -10.03
N LEU A 131 -3.50 -0.11 -10.39
CA LEU A 131 -3.10 -0.89 -11.57
C LEU A 131 -3.73 -0.39 -12.89
N GLY A 132 -4.57 0.65 -12.85
CA GLY A 132 -5.32 1.12 -14.03
C GLY A 132 -6.33 0.10 -14.56
N LEU A 133 -6.78 -0.84 -13.71
CA LEU A 133 -7.78 -1.84 -14.05
C LEU A 133 -9.20 -1.27 -13.90
N PRO A 134 -10.19 -1.76 -14.65
CA PRO A 134 -11.58 -1.29 -14.52
C PRO A 134 -12.12 -1.56 -13.10
N PRO A 135 -13.02 -0.73 -12.56
CA PRO A 135 -13.62 -0.94 -11.25
C PRO A 135 -14.40 -2.26 -11.18
N ILE A 136 -14.47 -2.86 -9.99
CA ILE A 136 -15.24 -4.09 -9.71
C ILE A 136 -16.72 -3.73 -9.66
N ASN A 137 -17.57 -4.48 -10.38
CA ASN A 137 -19.01 -4.31 -10.27
C ASN A 137 -19.52 -4.91 -8.96
N GLN A 138 -20.67 -4.46 -8.45
CA GLN A 138 -21.24 -5.01 -7.21
C GLN A 138 -21.47 -6.53 -7.25
N ASP A 139 -21.64 -7.10 -8.45
CA ASP A 139 -21.87 -8.53 -8.67
C ASP A 139 -20.58 -9.38 -8.66
N ASP A 140 -19.41 -8.74 -8.64
CA ASP A 140 -18.08 -9.37 -8.69
C ASP A 140 -17.45 -9.57 -7.29
N TYR A 141 -18.20 -9.31 -6.22
CA TYR A 141 -17.79 -9.47 -4.81
C TYR A 141 -18.35 -10.74 -4.17
#